data_AF-A0A0F9GYL4-F1
#
_entry.id   AF-A0A0F9GYL4-F1
#
_cell.length_a   1.000
_cell.length_b   1.000
_cell.length_c   1.000
_cell.angle_alpha   90.00
_cell.angle_beta   90.00
_cell.angle_gamma   90.00
#
_symmetry.space_group_name_H-M   'P 1'
#
loop_
_entity.id
_entity.type
_entity.pdbx_description
1 polymer ?
#
loop_
_entity_poly.entity_id
_entity_poly.type
_entity_poly.pdbx_seq_one_letter_code
_entity_poly.pdbx_strand_id
1 'polypeptide(L)'
;MFIEKDKIKCRECDWEGKSDEELSAPSPFERDETIYACPQCKDINSTFRACDEPECWRETSCGTPVKGGYRRTCGKHKPSKTMLLNILTVKPRWKM
;
A
#
# COMPACT_ATOMS: atom_id res chain seq x y z
N MET A 1 -5.15 -10.79 -15.62
CA MET A 1 -4.33 -10.86 -14.40
C MET A 1 -4.81 -9.73 -13.51
N PHE A 2 -5.65 -10.02 -12.52
CA PHE A 2 -6.19 -8.98 -11.65
C PHE A 2 -5.08 -8.62 -10.65
N ILE A 3 -4.44 -7.47 -10.84
CA ILE A 3 -3.55 -6.91 -9.84
C ILE A 3 -4.46 -6.35 -8.76
N GLU A 4 -4.47 -6.97 -7.58
CA GLU A 4 -5.21 -6.46 -6.43
C GLU A 4 -4.69 -5.05 -6.11
N LYS A 5 -5.61 -4.07 -6.12
CA LYS A 5 -5.29 -2.67 -5.90
C LYS A 5 -5.14 -2.42 -4.41
N ASP A 6 -4.16 -1.58 -4.09
CA ASP A 6 -3.78 -1.25 -2.73
C ASP A 6 -4.90 -0.49 -2.03
N LYS A 7 -5.14 -0.78 -0.74
CA LYS A 7 -6.03 0.04 0.09
C LYS A 7 -5.36 1.38 0.39
N ILE A 8 -6.08 2.47 0.21
CA ILE A 8 -5.62 3.83 0.47
C ILE A 8 -6.59 4.52 1.42
N LYS A 9 -6.05 5.38 2.30
CA LYS A 9 -6.83 6.27 3.15
C LYS A 9 -6.24 7.67 3.15
N CYS A 10 -7.08 8.69 3.28
CA CYS A 10 -6.65 10.08 3.47
C CYS A 10 -6.35 10.37 4.95
N ARG A 11 -5.34 11.21 5.23
CA ARG A 11 -5.06 11.71 6.58
C ARG A 11 -5.98 12.86 6.99
N GLU A 12 -6.39 13.67 6.02
CA GLU A 12 -7.09 14.94 6.24
C GLU A 12 -8.63 14.79 6.21
N CYS A 13 -9.15 13.68 5.71
CA CYS A 13 -10.59 13.40 5.70
C CYS A 13 -10.88 11.89 5.80
N ASP A 14 -12.16 11.55 5.92
CA ASP A 14 -12.61 10.16 6.11
C ASP A 14 -12.62 9.31 4.82
N TRP A 15 -12.01 9.79 3.73
CA TRP A 15 -11.97 9.04 2.48
C TRP A 15 -11.11 7.79 2.58
N GLU A 16 -11.68 6.67 2.17
CA GLU A 16 -11.09 5.33 2.12
C GLU A 16 -11.42 4.70 0.77
N GLY A 17 -10.43 4.08 0.11
CA GLY A 17 -10.62 3.53 -1.24
C GLY A 17 -9.45 2.69 -1.73
N LYS A 18 -9.35 2.56 -3.04
CA LYS A 18 -8.26 1.88 -3.76
C LYS A 18 -7.32 2.87 -4.43
N SER A 19 -6.09 2.45 -4.68
CA SER A 19 -5.04 3.27 -5.29
C SER A 19 -5.35 3.79 -6.69
N ASP A 20 -6.28 3.17 -7.42
CA ASP A 20 -6.74 3.62 -8.73
C ASP A 20 -7.92 4.60 -8.67
N GLU A 21 -8.47 4.85 -7.48
CA GLU A 21 -9.48 5.89 -7.24
C GLU A 21 -8.85 7.23 -6.83
N GLU A 22 -7.53 7.26 -6.56
CA GLU A 22 -6.79 8.49 -6.29
C GLU A 22 -6.73 9.38 -7.53
N LEU A 23 -6.76 10.70 -7.32
CA LEU A 23 -6.44 11.63 -8.40
C LEU A 23 -4.94 11.60 -8.63
N SER A 24 -4.53 11.62 -9.89
CA SER A 24 -3.12 11.65 -10.26
C SER A 24 -2.85 12.65 -11.38
N ALA A 25 -1.71 13.33 -11.32
CA ALA A 25 -1.21 14.19 -12.38
C ALA A 25 0.33 14.16 -12.42
N PRO A 26 0.97 14.44 -13.57
CA PRO A 26 2.41 14.66 -13.62
C PRO A 26 2.83 15.81 -12.70
N SER A 27 3.96 15.68 -12.02
CA SER A 27 4.54 16.77 -11.24
C SER A 27 4.97 17.92 -12.16
N PRO A 28 4.65 19.19 -11.81
CA PRO A 28 5.11 20.34 -12.58
C PRO A 28 6.59 20.67 -12.31
N PHE A 29 7.20 20.04 -11.30
CA PHE A 29 8.59 20.28 -10.90
C PHE A 29 9.53 19.19 -11.43
N GLU A 30 9.08 17.93 -11.42
CA GLU A 30 9.88 16.76 -11.79
C GLU A 30 9.14 15.92 -12.84
N ARG A 31 9.71 15.80 -14.03
CA ARG A 31 9.02 15.18 -15.19
C ARG A 31 8.68 13.70 -15.00
N ASP A 32 9.48 12.99 -14.20
CA ASP A 32 9.33 11.55 -13.97
C ASP A 32 8.56 11.23 -12.67
N GLU A 33 8.01 12.25 -12.01
CA GLU A 33 7.22 12.10 -10.79
C GLU A 33 5.72 12.28 -11.08
N THR A 34 4.90 11.44 -10.42
CA THR A 34 3.44 11.59 -10.41
C THR A 34 3.00 12.05 -9.03
N ILE A 35 2.20 13.12 -9.00
CA ILE A 35 1.56 13.61 -7.79
C ILE A 35 0.23 12.91 -7.62
N TYR A 36 -0.08 12.50 -6.40
CA TYR A 36 -1.35 11.89 -6.02
C TYR A 36 -2.12 12.79 -5.07
N ALA A 37 -3.44 12.82 -5.20
CA ALA A 37 -4.31 13.61 -4.35
C ALA A 37 -5.58 12.84 -3.97
N CYS A 38 -6.11 13.16 -2.79
CA CYS A 38 -7.37 12.60 -2.33
C CYS A 38 -8.52 13.04 -3.25
N PRO A 39 -9.38 12.13 -3.73
CA PRO A 39 -10.49 12.50 -4.60
C PRO A 39 -11.58 13.31 -3.88
N GLN A 40 -11.63 13.28 -2.54
CA GLN A 40 -12.63 14.01 -1.76
C GLN A 40 -12.15 15.43 -1.39
N CYS A 41 -11.08 15.57 -0.61
CA CYS A 41 -10.60 16.88 -0.15
C CYS A 41 -9.60 17.57 -1.10
N LYS A 42 -9.12 16.87 -2.14
CA LYS A 42 -8.12 17.35 -3.11
C LYS A 42 -6.74 17.66 -2.53
N ASP A 43 -6.50 17.29 -1.28
CA ASP A 43 -5.20 17.45 -0.64
C ASP A 43 -4.16 16.51 -1.32
N ILE A 44 -2.99 17.08 -1.61
CA ILE A 44 -1.89 16.45 -2.34
C ILE A 44 -0.97 15.74 -1.34
N ASN A 45 -0.55 14.50 -1.66
CA ASN A 45 0.36 13.70 -0.82
C ASN A 45 -0.16 13.39 0.60
N SER A 46 -1.44 13.61 0.85
CA SER A 46 -2.11 13.33 2.12
C SER A 46 -2.76 11.95 2.19
N THR A 47 -2.64 11.15 1.13
CA THR A 47 -3.08 9.75 1.10
C THR A 47 -1.95 8.82 1.50
N PHE A 48 -2.28 7.69 2.13
CA PHE A 48 -1.33 6.66 2.51
C PHE A 48 -1.85 5.25 2.24
N ARG A 49 -0.93 4.32 2.05
CA ARG A 49 -1.23 2.89 1.90
C ARG A 49 -1.70 2.31 3.23
N ALA A 50 -2.94 1.86 3.27
CA ALA A 50 -3.55 1.22 4.43
C ALA A 50 -3.19 -0.28 4.51
N CYS A 51 -3.46 -0.87 5.67
CA CYS A 51 -3.25 -2.29 5.95
C CYS A 51 -4.18 -3.19 5.12
N ASP A 52 -3.64 -4.29 4.58
CA ASP A 52 -4.40 -5.31 3.83
C ASP A 52 -5.26 -6.22 4.73
N GLU A 53 -5.21 -6.06 6.05
CA GLU A 53 -6.11 -6.78 6.94
C GLU A 53 -7.54 -6.26 6.71
N PRO A 54 -8.55 -7.14 6.58
CA PRO A 54 -9.95 -6.73 6.53
C PRO A 54 -10.27 -5.76 7.66
N GLU A 55 -11.05 -4.73 7.35
CA GLU A 55 -11.52 -3.72 8.32
C GLU A 55 -10.41 -2.85 8.96
N CYS A 56 -9.14 -3.06 8.62
CA CYS A 56 -8.04 -2.25 9.13
C CYS A 56 -7.63 -1.16 8.14
N TRP A 57 -7.73 0.10 8.54
CA TRP A 57 -7.32 1.25 7.74
C TRP A 57 -6.10 1.98 8.29
N ARG A 58 -5.35 1.33 9.19
CA ARG A 58 -4.10 1.87 9.73
C ARG A 58 -3.04 1.89 8.64
N GLU A 59 -2.15 2.86 8.73
CA GLU A 59 -0.99 2.97 7.85
C GLU A 59 -0.13 1.70 7.88
N THR A 60 0.26 1.26 6.68
CA THR A 60 1.18 0.14 6.49
C THR A 60 2.55 0.49 7.04
N SER A 61 3.13 -0.43 7.80
CA SER A 61 4.51 -0.31 8.33
C SER A 61 5.32 -1.59 8.16
N CYS A 62 4.71 -2.67 7.67
CA CYS A 62 5.31 -4.00 7.55
C CYS A 62 4.91 -4.64 6.21
N GLY A 63 5.84 -5.37 5.59
CA GLY A 63 5.59 -6.16 4.40
C GLY A 63 5.91 -7.64 4.65
N THR A 64 5.03 -8.54 4.21
CA THR A 64 5.25 -9.99 4.24
C THR A 64 5.27 -10.50 2.81
N PRO A 65 6.36 -11.16 2.34
CA PRO A 65 6.34 -11.79 1.02
C PRO A 65 5.24 -12.86 1.01
N VAL A 66 4.48 -12.92 -0.07
CA VAL A 66 3.48 -13.97 -0.32
C VAL A 66 3.66 -14.48 -1.74
N LYS A 67 3.07 -15.64 -2.06
CA LYS A 67 3.15 -16.17 -3.43
C LYS A 67 2.56 -15.13 -4.39
N GLY A 68 3.39 -14.58 -5.28
CA GLY A 68 2.98 -13.62 -6.30
C GLY A 68 3.04 -12.15 -5.88
N GLY A 69 3.57 -11.80 -4.71
CA GLY A 69 3.72 -10.40 -4.32
C GLY A 69 4.06 -10.18 -2.85
N TYR A 70 3.55 -9.10 -2.29
CA TYR A 70 3.71 -8.73 -0.89
C TYR A 70 2.37 -8.40 -0.28
N ARG A 71 2.12 -8.93 0.91
CA ARG A 71 1.05 -8.47 1.79
C ARG A 71 1.57 -7.32 2.65
N ARG A 72 0.84 -6.23 2.72
CA ARG A 72 1.17 -5.02 3.46
C ARG A 72 0.31 -4.92 4.70
N THR A 73 0.97 -4.78 5.85
CA THR A 73 0.31 -4.83 7.15
C THR A 73 0.81 -3.70 8.03
N CYS A 74 -0.05 -3.22 8.93
CA CYS A 74 0.39 -2.30 9.99
C CYS A 74 1.08 -3.09 11.12
N GLY A 75 1.74 -2.39 12.04
CA GLY A 75 2.45 -3.02 13.16
C GLY A 75 1.58 -3.89 14.08
N LYS A 76 0.25 -3.69 14.11
CA LYS A 76 -0.70 -4.57 14.83
C LYS A 76 -0.93 -5.90 14.11
N HIS A 77 -0.85 -5.92 12.79
CA HIS A 77 -1.04 -7.10 11.94
C HIS A 77 0.28 -7.61 11.37
N LYS A 78 1.40 -7.26 12.00
CA LYS A 78 2.72 -7.77 11.61
C LYS A 78 2.69 -9.30 11.63
N PRO A 79 3.32 -9.98 10.67
CA PRO A 79 3.40 -11.44 10.65
C PRO A 79 4.09 -11.95 11.92
N SER A 80 3.55 -13.02 12.51
CA SER A 80 4.20 -13.71 13.62
C SER A 80 5.29 -14.67 13.10
N LYS A 81 6.28 -15.00 13.95
CA LYS A 81 7.35 -15.96 13.61
C LYS A 81 6.81 -17.30 13.09
N THR A 82 5.66 -17.74 13.61
CA THR A 82 5.00 -18.99 13.19
C THR A 82 4.50 -18.93 11.74
N MET A 83 4.04 -17.76 11.26
CA MET A 83 3.58 -17.62 9.87
C MET A 83 4.72 -17.53 8.86
N LEU A 84 5.89 -17.02 9.26
CA LEU A 84 7.06 -16.89 8.37
C LEU A 84 7.65 -18.24 7.96
N LEU A 85 7.60 -19.26 8.83
CA LEU A 85 8.13 -20.60 8.54
C LEU A 85 7.43 -21.30 7.36
N ASN A 86 6.16 -20.96 7.09
CA ASN A 86 5.41 -21.51 5.96
C ASN A 86 5.66 -20.77 4.63
N ILE A 87 6.39 -19.64 4.65
CA ILE A 87 6.58 -18.75 3.49
C ILE A 87 8.03 -18.79 2.96
N LEU A 88 9.00 -19.26 3.76
CA LEU A 88 10.45 -19.24 3.46
C LEU A 88 10.90 -20.17 2.31
N THR A 89 10.01 -20.83 1.57
CA THR A 89 10.37 -21.53 0.32
C THR A 89 10.51 -20.59 -0.87
N VAL A 90 10.15 -19.30 -0.74
CA VAL A 90 10.27 -18.31 -1.82
C VAL A 90 11.62 -17.60 -1.74
N LYS A 91 12.62 -18.08 -2.48
CA LYS A 91 13.93 -17.42 -2.60
C LYS A 91 13.74 -16.02 -3.20
N PRO A 92 14.27 -14.96 -2.58
CA PRO A 92 14.14 -13.62 -3.12
C PRO A 92 15.05 -13.47 -4.36
N ARG A 93 14.46 -13.03 -5.47
CA ARG A 93 15.18 -12.76 -6.73
C ARG A 93 15.79 -11.35 -6.69
N TRP A 94 16.76 -11.15 -5.79
CA TRP A 94 17.68 -10.00 -5.91
C TRP A 94 18.85 -10.46 -6.78
N LYS A 95 18.84 -10.12 -8.07
CA LYS A 95 20.07 -10.11 -8.87
C LYS A 95 20.64 -8.70 -8.74
N MET A 96 21.83 -8.60 -8.14
CA MET A 96 22.73 -7.45 -8.28
C MET A 96 23.11 -7.24 -9.74
#